data_AF-A0A843AV55-F1
#
_entry.id   AF-A0A843AV55-F1
#
_cell.length_a   1.000
_cell.length_b   1.000
_cell.length_c   1.000
_cell.angle_alpha   90.00
_cell.angle_beta   90.00
_cell.angle_gamma   90.00
#
_symmetry.space_group_name_H-M   'P 1'
#
loop_
_entity.id
_entity.type
_entity.pdbx_description
1 polymer ?
#
loop_
_entity_poly.entity_id
_entity_poly.type
_entity_poly.pdbx_seq_one_letter_code
_entity_poly.pdbx_strand_id
1 'polypeptide(L)' 'MVFAELGLSSIALVLLFILGLGILILIIKLLILFIPGIIIAAVTWYITQDAFLTGVAFIAITVLMIIFKR' A
#
# COMPACT_ATOMS: atom_id res chain seq x y z
N MET A 1 35.65 18.27 -17.31
CA MET A 1 34.25 17.94 -17.60
C MET A 1 33.82 16.60 -16.99
N VAL A 2 34.67 15.57 -16.97
CA VAL A 2 34.36 14.23 -16.40
C VAL A 2 33.93 14.23 -14.92
N PHE A 3 34.52 15.08 -14.07
CA PHE A 3 34.17 15.12 -12.64
C PHE A 3 32.78 15.71 -12.33
N ALA A 4 32.26 16.59 -13.19
CA ALA A 4 30.92 17.16 -13.01
C ALA A 4 29.82 16.15 -13.40
N GLU A 5 30.06 15.34 -14.43
CA GLU A 5 29.12 14.29 -14.86
C GLU A 5 29.01 13.14 -13.85
N LEU A 6 30.12 12.74 -13.22
CA LEU A 6 30.13 11.77 -12.12
C LEU A 6 29.44 12.31 -10.86
N GLY A 7 29.61 13.60 -10.56
CA GLY A 7 28.96 14.28 -9.44
C GLY A 7 27.44 14.40 -9.64
N LEU A 8 26.97 14.80 -10.82
CA LEU A 8 25.53 14.86 -11.12
C LEU A 8 24.88 13.46 -11.12
N SER A 9 25.57 12.45 -11.65
CA SER A 9 25.08 11.07 -11.66
C SER A 9 24.88 10.51 -10.24
N SER A 10 25.84 10.74 -9.34
CA SER A 10 25.74 10.30 -7.95
C SER A 10 24.65 11.03 -7.16
N ILE A 11 24.46 12.34 -7.39
CA ILE A 11 23.36 13.11 -6.80
C ILE A 11 22.00 12.59 -7.29
N ALA A 12 21.87 12.30 -8.59
CA ALA A 12 20.63 11.75 -9.15
C ALA A 12 20.27 10.38 -8.56
N LEU A 13 21.25 9.50 -8.34
CA LEU A 13 21.05 8.21 -7.68
C LEU A 13 20.57 8.36 -6.24
N VAL A 14 21.12 9.30 -5.48
CA VAL A 14 20.70 9.57 -4.11
C VAL A 14 19.26 10.09 -4.07
N LEU A 15 18.88 11.00 -4.99
CA LEU A 15 17.52 11.51 -5.08
C LEU A 15 16.50 10.41 -5.46
N LEU A 16 16.84 9.55 -6.41
CA LEU A 16 16.04 8.39 -6.78
C LEU A 16 15.87 7.43 -5.61
N PHE A 17 16.93 7.20 -4.83
CA PHE A 17 16.86 6.35 -3.65
C PHE A 17 15.92 6.91 -2.58
N ILE A 18 15.98 8.22 -2.31
CA ILE A 18 15.07 8.90 -1.38
C ILE A 18 13.61 8.81 -1.87
N LEU A 19 13.36 9.03 -3.17
CA LEU A 19 12.03 8.86 -3.76
C LEU A 19 11.53 7.41 -3.62
N GLY A 20 12.38 6.44 -3.90
CA GLY A 20 12.08 5.01 -3.75
C GLY A 20 11.69 4.65 -2.32
N LEU A 21 12.43 5.15 -1.33
CA LEU A 21 12.09 4.99 0.09
C LEU A 21 10.74 5.65 0.43
N GLY A 22 10.49 6.86 -0.08
CA GLY A 22 9.21 7.55 0.10
C GLY A 22 8.02 6.73 -0.43
N ILE A 23 8.15 6.19 -1.64
CA ILE A 23 7.13 5.32 -2.25
C ILE A 23 6.95 4.04 -1.41
N LEU A 24 8.04 3.42 -0.96
CA LEU A 24 7.97 2.21 -0.14
C LEU A 24 7.21 2.45 1.17
N ILE A 25 7.48 3.57 1.85
CA ILE A 25 6.77 3.95 3.07
C ILE A 25 5.27 4.13 2.79
N LEU A 26 4.91 4.78 1.68
CA LEU A 26 3.51 4.94 1.28
C LEU A 26 2.82 3.60 1.03
N ILE A 27 3.50 2.66 0.35
CA ILE A 27 2.97 1.32 0.09
C ILE A 27 2.74 0.58 1.42
N ILE A 28 3.71 0.58 2.33
CA ILE A 28 3.57 -0.08 3.64
C ILE A 28 2.39 0.52 4.42
N LYS A 29 2.28 1.84 4.43
CA LYS A 29 1.19 2.53 5.12
C LYS A 29 -0.18 2.20 4.52
N LEU A 30 -0.24 2.08 3.19
CA LEU A 30 -1.44 1.68 2.48
C LEU A 30 -1.81 0.22 2.77
N LEU A 31 -0.85 -0.70 2.83
CA LEU A 31 -1.10 -2.10 3.21
C LEU A 31 -1.67 -2.21 4.62
N ILE A 32 -1.13 -1.43 5.58
CA ILE A 32 -1.63 -1.39 6.95
C ILE A 32 -3.09 -0.91 7.01
N LEU A 33 -3.49 0.04 6.15
CA LEU A 33 -4.87 0.49 6.05
C LEU A 33 -5.84 -0.63 5.68
N PHE A 34 -5.42 -1.58 4.84
CA PHE A 34 -6.27 -2.68 4.38
C PHE A 34 -6.35 -3.85 5.36
N ILE A 35 -5.51 -3.91 6.40
CA ILE A 35 -5.48 -5.02 7.37
C ILE A 35 -6.88 -5.37 7.92
N PRO A 36 -7.70 -4.41 8.39
CA PRO A 36 -9.00 -4.76 8.95
C PRO A 36 -9.98 -5.29 7.88
N GLY A 37 -9.86 -4.82 6.64
CA GLY A 37 -10.63 -5.36 5.52
C GLY A 37 -10.25 -6.81 5.23
N ILE A 38 -8.94 -7.12 5.23
CA ILE A 38 -8.43 -8.49 5.05
C ILE A 38 -8.91 -9.41 6.16
N ILE A 39 -8.92 -8.96 7.41
CA ILE A 39 -9.40 -9.75 8.55
C ILE A 39 -10.87 -10.13 8.34
N ILE A 40 -11.73 -9.17 8.01
CA ILE A 40 -13.15 -9.45 7.79
C ILE A 40 -13.34 -10.37 6.59
N ALA A 41 -12.63 -10.15 5.49
CA ALA A 41 -12.66 -11.03 4.32
C ALA A 41 -12.30 -12.48 4.70
N ALA A 42 -11.24 -12.67 5.48
CA ALA A 42 -10.83 -14.00 5.94
C ALA A 42 -11.91 -14.67 6.82
N VAL A 43 -12.55 -13.91 7.70
CA VAL A 43 -13.67 -14.41 8.53
C VAL A 43 -14.87 -14.78 7.66
N THR A 44 -15.24 -13.93 6.69
CA THR A 44 -16.34 -14.19 5.77
C THR A 44 -16.07 -15.44 4.94
N TRP A 45 -14.86 -15.60 4.42
CA TRP A 45 -14.44 -16.81 3.70
C TRP A 45 -14.55 -18.05 4.58
N TYR A 46 -14.04 -17.99 5.81
CA TYR A 46 -14.07 -19.12 6.73
C TYR A 46 -15.50 -19.64 6.96
N ILE A 47 -16.48 -18.72 7.09
CA ILE A 47 -17.87 -19.05 7.37
C ILE A 47 -18.64 -19.46 6.11
N THR A 48 -18.48 -18.72 5.01
CA THR A 48 -19.32 -18.87 3.81
C THR A 48 -18.71 -19.77 2.74
N GLN A 49 -17.38 -19.91 2.73
CA GLN A 49 -16.61 -20.53 1.64
C GLN A 49 -16.96 -19.96 0.25
N ASP A 50 -17.51 -18.74 0.19
CA ASP A 50 -17.96 -18.06 -1.02
C ASP A 50 -17.02 -16.89 -1.33
N ALA A 51 -16.41 -16.92 -2.52
CA ALA A 51 -15.44 -15.93 -2.96
C ALA A 51 -16.10 -14.57 -3.25
N PHE A 52 -17.34 -14.56 -3.76
CA PHE A 52 -18.06 -13.34 -4.06
C PHE A 52 -18.42 -12.59 -2.78
N LEU A 53 -18.99 -13.28 -1.79
CA LEU A 53 -19.33 -12.67 -0.50
C LEU A 53 -18.09 -12.15 0.24
N THR A 54 -16.97 -12.89 0.16
CA THR A 54 -15.68 -12.47 0.70
C THR A 54 -15.17 -11.17 0.06
N GLY A 55 -15.24 -11.08 -1.26
CA GLY A 55 -14.85 -9.87 -2.00
C GLY A 55 -15.74 -8.67 -1.67
N VAL A 56 -17.06 -8.88 -1.58
CA VAL A 56 -18.01 -7.83 -1.19
C VAL A 56 -17.73 -7.35 0.24
N ALA A 57 -17.47 -8.27 1.18
CA ALA A 57 -17.14 -7.92 2.56
C ALA A 57 -15.84 -7.11 2.67
N PHE A 58 -14.80 -7.51 1.93
CA PHE A 58 -13.54 -6.75 1.85
C PHE A 58 -13.78 -5.31 1.37
N ILE A 59 -14.49 -5.14 0.26
CA ILE A 59 -14.76 -3.83 -0.35
C ILE A 59 -15.61 -2.99 0.59
N ALA A 60 -16.70 -3.53 1.13
CA ALA A 60 -17.60 -2.81 2.02
C ALA A 60 -16.86 -2.26 3.25
N ILE A 61 -16.08 -3.09 3.93
CA ILE A 61 -15.32 -2.68 5.12
C ILE A 61 -14.21 -1.69 4.77
N THR A 62 -13.52 -1.88 3.65
CA THR A 62 -12.51 -0.95 3.15
C THR A 62 -13.11 0.44 2.88
N VAL A 63 -14.24 0.49 2.18
CA VAL A 63 -14.95 1.75 1.89
C VAL A 63 -15.44 2.41 3.17
N LEU A 64 -16.03 1.65 4.09
CA LEU A 64 -16.43 2.15 5.40
C LEU A 64 -15.24 2.74 6.16
N MET A 65 -14.09 2.06 6.19
CA MET A 65 -12.89 2.61 6.81
C MET A 65 -12.44 3.91 6.15
N ILE A 66 -12.47 4.02 4.82
CA ILE A 66 -12.07 5.26 4.14
C ILE A 66 -13.04 6.41 4.48
N ILE A 67 -14.34 6.14 4.55
CA ILE A 67 -15.37 7.16 4.84
C ILE A 67 -15.33 7.61 6.31
N PHE A 68 -15.19 6.65 7.24
CA PHE A 68 -15.31 6.92 8.69
C PHE A 68 -13.99 7.28 9.37
N LYS A 69 -12.84 7.08 8.72
CA LYS A 69 -11.52 7.46 9.24
C LYS A 69 -11.22 8.96 9.03
N ARG A 70 -12.20 9.81 9.36
CA ARG A 70 -12.02 11.26 9.52
C ARG A 70 -11.04 11.54 10.64
#